data_AF-A0A535B8S1-F1
#
_entry.id   AF-A0A535B8S1-F1
#
_cell.length_a   1.000
_cell.length_b   1.000
_cell.length_c   1.000
_cell.angle_alpha   90.00
_cell.angle_beta   90.00
_cell.angle_gamma   90.00
#
_symmetry.space_group_name_H-M   'P 1'
#
loop_
_entity.id
_entity.type
_entity.pdbx_description
1 polymer ?
#
loop_
_entity_poly.entity_id
_entity_poly.type
_entity_poly.pdbx_seq_one_letter_code
_entity_poly.pdbx_strand_id
1 'polypeptide(L)'
;SNAKAIGNWVMGDLFRALKDRKLDEQLYINNWPVSPGNLAALVRLIDQGVISGKMAKSLFEETLASGRPPQEIVKERGLEQVSDSASIGKAIERV
;
A
#
# COMPACT_ATOMS: atom_id res chain seq x y z
N SER A 1 21.99 7.63 -7.54
CA SER A 1 21.21 8.44 -6.58
C SER A 1 21.00 7.64 -5.29
N ASN A 2 21.18 8.23 -4.11
CA ASN A 2 21.01 7.51 -2.84
C ASN A 2 19.54 7.58 -2.37
N ALA A 3 18.69 6.78 -3.00
CA ALA A 3 17.24 6.78 -2.76
C ALA A 3 16.86 6.49 -1.29
N LYS A 4 17.66 5.67 -0.58
CA LYS A 4 17.45 5.36 0.84
C LYS A 4 17.71 6.56 1.74
N ALA A 5 18.82 7.28 1.52
CA ALA A 5 19.11 8.50 2.27
C ALA A 5 18.05 9.57 2.02
N ILE A 6 17.63 9.75 0.76
CA ILE A 6 16.55 10.69 0.42
C ILE A 6 15.24 10.30 1.11
N GLY A 7 14.87 9.01 1.10
CA GLY A 7 13.68 8.52 1.79
C GLY A 7 13.71 8.78 3.29
N ASN A 8 14.86 8.53 3.94
CA ASN A 8 15.02 8.82 5.37
C ASN A 8 14.89 10.32 5.68
N TRP A 9 15.46 11.19 4.84
CA TRP A 9 15.36 12.65 4.98
C TRP A 9 13.93 13.17 4.77
N VAL A 10 13.20 12.61 3.79
CA VAL A 10 11.80 12.96 3.53
C VAL A 10 10.92 12.54 4.71
N MET A 11 11.06 11.29 5.17
CA MET A 11 10.23 10.76 6.26
C MET A 11 10.55 11.38 7.63
N GLY A 12 11.80 11.78 7.85
CA GLY A 12 12.26 12.39 9.11
C GLY A 12 12.14 13.91 9.08
N ASP A 13 13.18 14.57 8.57
CA ASP A 13 13.37 16.01 8.72
C ASP A 13 12.36 16.83 7.91
N LEU A 14 12.02 16.41 6.70
CA LEU A 14 11.05 17.16 5.88
C LEU A 14 9.65 17.11 6.51
N PHE A 15 9.12 15.92 6.82
CA PHE A 15 7.82 15.81 7.47
C PHE A 15 7.77 16.47 8.84
N ARG A 16 8.85 16.41 9.62
CA ARG A 16 8.98 17.17 10.87
C ARG A 16 8.88 18.69 10.63
N ALA A 17 9.66 19.22 9.67
CA ALA A 17 9.66 20.64 9.35
C ALA A 17 8.31 21.12 8.81
N LEU A 18 7.61 20.30 8.03
CA LEU A 18 6.25 20.61 7.55
C LEU A 18 5.27 20.74 8.71
N LYS A 19 5.27 19.78 9.65
CA LYS A 19 4.41 19.80 10.84
C LYS A 19 4.72 20.98 11.78
N ASP A 20 6.00 21.21 12.09
CA ASP A 20 6.43 22.29 13.00
C ASP A 20 6.03 23.68 12.47
N ARG A 21 6.01 23.83 11.14
CA ARG A 21 5.62 25.07 10.46
C ARG A 21 4.13 25.13 10.09
N LYS A 22 3.34 24.11 10.46
CA LYS A 22 1.92 23.96 10.09
C LYS A 22 1.66 24.06 8.58
N LEU A 23 2.63 23.62 7.78
CA LEU A 23 2.53 23.64 6.32
C LEU A 23 1.76 22.42 5.79
N ASP A 24 1.55 21.41 6.62
CA ASP A 24 0.63 20.29 6.36
C ASP A 24 -0.80 20.77 6.09
N GLU A 25 -1.25 21.83 6.77
CA GLU A 25 -2.55 22.47 6.52
C GLU A 25 -2.64 23.21 5.16
N GLN A 26 -1.51 23.57 4.56
CA GLN A 26 -1.47 24.23 3.24
C GLN A 26 -1.16 23.24 2.11
N LEU A 27 -0.62 22.07 2.46
CA LEU A 27 -0.27 20.98 1.56
C LEU A 27 -1.35 19.88 1.53
N TYR A 28 -2.57 20.16 2.03
CA TYR A 28 -3.68 19.23 1.91
C TYR A 28 -3.85 18.82 0.45
N ILE A 29 -3.69 17.53 0.20
CA ILE A 29 -4.24 16.90 -0.99
C ILE A 29 -5.75 16.85 -0.75
N ASN A 30 -6.42 17.96 -1.07
CA ASN A 30 -7.85 18.19 -0.83
C ASN A 30 -8.73 17.10 -1.48
N ASN A 31 -8.21 16.45 -2.52
CA ASN A 31 -8.85 15.31 -3.15
C ASN A 31 -7.84 14.16 -3.18
N TRP A 32 -7.79 13.41 -2.09
CA TRP A 32 -6.96 12.23 -2.04
C TRP A 32 -7.66 11.09 -2.80
N PRO A 33 -7.04 10.54 -3.86
CA PRO A 33 -7.70 9.64 -4.81
C PRO A 33 -8.08 8.25 -4.23
N VAL A 34 -7.56 7.89 -3.06
CA VAL A 34 -7.87 6.60 -2.39
C VAL A 34 -8.40 6.84 -0.99
N SER A 35 -9.69 6.59 -0.75
CA SER A 35 -10.28 6.79 0.57
C SER A 35 -9.47 6.09 1.70
N PRO A 36 -9.43 6.63 2.92
CA PRO A 36 -8.77 5.98 4.06
C PRO A 36 -9.24 4.53 4.28
N GLY A 37 -10.52 4.25 4.02
CA GLY A 37 -11.09 2.90 4.09
C GLY A 37 -10.47 1.95 3.06
N ASN A 38 -10.25 2.42 1.83
CA ASN A 38 -9.60 1.64 0.77
C ASN A 38 -8.13 1.40 1.10
N LEU A 39 -7.41 2.40 1.64
CA LEU A 39 -6.02 2.19 2.04
C LEU A 39 -5.90 1.16 3.18
N ALA A 40 -6.76 1.26 4.20
CA ALA A 40 -6.80 0.29 5.29
C ALA A 40 -7.15 -1.12 4.81
N ALA A 41 -8.05 -1.25 3.84
CA ALA A 41 -8.37 -2.51 3.21
C ALA A 41 -7.18 -3.13 2.48
N LEU A 42 -6.42 -2.32 1.73
CA LEU A 42 -5.23 -2.77 1.04
C LEU A 42 -4.17 -3.33 2.00
N VAL A 43 -3.93 -2.64 3.12
CA VAL A 43 -2.98 -3.09 4.15
C VAL A 43 -3.43 -4.40 4.78
N ARG A 44 -4.71 -4.54 5.13
CA ARG A 44 -5.26 -5.79 5.67
C ARG A 44 -5.04 -6.98 4.75
N LEU A 45 -5.16 -6.80 3.43
CA LEU A 45 -4.91 -7.87 2.45
C LEU A 45 -3.44 -8.32 2.43
N ILE A 46 -2.50 -7.40 2.71
CA ILE A 46 -1.08 -7.73 2.86
C ILE A 46 -0.86 -8.51 4.17
N ASP A 47 -1.41 -8.02 5.28
CA ASP A 47 -1.25 -8.62 6.60
C ASP A 47 -1.84 -10.03 6.68
N GLN A 48 -2.96 -10.27 5.98
CA GLN A 48 -3.59 -11.58 5.85
C GLN A 48 -2.85 -12.51 4.88
N GLY A 49 -1.82 -12.03 4.18
CA GLY A 49 -1.08 -12.81 3.18
C GLY A 49 -1.84 -13.06 1.88
N VAL A 50 -3.03 -12.48 1.71
CA VAL A 50 -3.87 -12.60 0.50
C VAL A 50 -3.15 -12.02 -0.72
N ILE A 51 -2.39 -10.94 -0.52
CA ILE A 51 -1.57 -10.34 -1.57
C ILE A 51 -0.17 -10.05 -1.06
N SER A 52 0.83 -10.16 -1.94
CA SER A 52 2.18 -9.67 -1.63
C SER A 52 2.24 -8.14 -1.66
N GLY A 53 3.24 -7.55 -1.00
CA GLY A 53 3.50 -6.11 -1.10
C GLY A 53 3.76 -5.63 -2.53
N LYS A 54 4.23 -6.50 -3.44
CA LYS A 54 4.36 -6.19 -4.87
C LYS A 54 2.99 -6.07 -5.55
N MET A 55 2.09 -7.01 -5.28
CA MET A 55 0.72 -7.00 -5.81
C MET A 55 -0.09 -5.84 -5.24
N ALA A 56 0.12 -5.50 -3.97
CA ALA A 56 -0.54 -4.37 -3.33
C ALA A 56 -0.24 -3.04 -4.02
N LYS A 57 0.97 -2.85 -4.58
CA LYS A 57 1.30 -1.65 -5.36
C LYS A 57 0.48 -1.55 -6.65
N SER A 58 0.36 -2.64 -7.39
CA SER A 58 -0.48 -2.69 -8.60
C SER A 58 -1.96 -2.48 -8.27
N LEU A 59 -2.43 -3.09 -7.18
CA LEU A 59 -3.80 -2.92 -6.70
C LEU A 59 -4.08 -1.49 -6.23
N PHE A 60 -3.11 -0.84 -5.58
CA PHE A 60 -3.20 0.57 -5.21
C PHE A 60 -3.35 1.49 -6.42
N GLU A 61 -2.57 1.27 -7.49
CA GLU A 61 -2.70 2.03 -8.74
C GLU A 61 -4.09 1.86 -9.39
N GLU A 62 -4.66 0.65 -9.31
CA GLU A 62 -6.00 0.40 -9.83
C GLU A 62 -7.10 1.04 -8.97
N THR A 63 -6.98 0.98 -7.64
CA THR A 63 -7.87 1.71 -6.71
C THR A 63 -7.75 3.22 -6.93
N LEU A 64 -6.54 3.74 -7.21
CA LEU A 64 -6.32 5.15 -7.56
C LEU A 64 -7.04 5.55 -8.85
N ALA A 65 -6.95 4.72 -9.89
CA ALA A 65 -7.51 5.03 -11.21
C ALA A 65 -9.03 4.85 -11.26
N SER A 66 -9.57 3.87 -10.55
CA SER A 66 -10.98 3.48 -10.62
C SER A 66 -11.83 3.97 -9.45
N GLY A 67 -11.20 4.33 -8.32
CA GLY A 67 -11.88 4.62 -7.05
C GLY A 67 -12.47 3.38 -6.36
N ARG A 68 -12.34 2.19 -6.96
CA ARG A 68 -12.98 0.97 -6.48
C ARG A 68 -12.30 0.39 -5.25
N PRO A 69 -13.05 -0.25 -4.33
CA PRO A 69 -12.48 -0.92 -3.17
C PRO A 69 -11.46 -2.02 -3.57
N PRO A 70 -10.29 -2.10 -2.90
CA PRO A 70 -9.28 -3.13 -3.20
C PRO A 70 -9.81 -4.57 -3.14
N GLN A 71 -10.77 -4.85 -2.24
CA GLN A 71 -11.34 -6.19 -2.09
C GLN A 71 -12.14 -6.64 -3.30
N GLU A 72 -12.83 -5.72 -3.98
CA GLU A 72 -13.57 -6.07 -5.20
C GLU A 72 -12.61 -6.48 -6.32
N ILE A 73 -11.55 -5.71 -6.50
CA ILE A 73 -10.53 -5.97 -7.53
C ILE A 73 -9.80 -7.29 -7.24
N VAL A 74 -9.51 -7.59 -5.96
CA VAL A 74 -8.94 -8.88 -5.53
C VAL A 74 -9.83 -10.05 -5.91
N LYS A 75 -11.14 -9.94 -5.63
CA LYS A 75 -12.12 -10.96 -5.94
C LYS A 75 -12.27 -11.18 -7.45
N GLU A 76 -12.36 -10.11 -8.23
CA GLU A 76 -12.47 -10.19 -9.69
C GLU A 76 -11.25 -10.82 -10.35
N ARG A 77 -10.05 -10.51 -9.84
CA ARG A 77 -8.79 -11.05 -10.35
C ARG A 77 -8.44 -12.43 -9.79
N GLY A 78 -9.28 -13.00 -8.91
CA GLY A 78 -9.04 -14.30 -8.29
C GLY A 78 -7.75 -14.37 -7.46
N LEU A 79 -7.28 -13.23 -6.93
CA LEU A 79 -5.98 -13.16 -6.26
C LEU A 79 -5.95 -13.93 -4.93
N GLU A 80 -7.11 -14.20 -4.34
CA GLU A 80 -7.27 -15.05 -3.15
C GLU A 80 -6.69 -16.46 -3.39
N GLN A 81 -6.90 -17.06 -4.57
CA GLN A 81 -6.41 -18.41 -4.89
C GLN A 81 -4.87 -18.47 -5.06
N VAL A 82 -4.26 -17.35 -5.47
CA VAL A 82 -2.80 -17.25 -5.60
C VAL A 82 -2.14 -17.26 -4.22
N SER A 83 -2.81 -16.75 -3.20
CA SER A 83 -2.30 -16.80 -1.82
C SER A 83 -2.28 -18.21 -1.24
N ASP A 84 -3.32 -19.02 -1.48
CA ASP A 84 -3.39 -20.42 -1.03
C ASP A 84 -2.27 -21.26 -1.64
N SER A 85 -2.01 -21.08 -2.93
CA SER A 85 -0.91 -21.79 -3.64
C SER A 85 0.48 -21.30 -3.23
N ALA A 86 0.67 -19.99 -3.00
CA ALA A 86 1.93 -19.43 -2.51
C ALA A 86 2.23 -19.82 -1.05
N SER A 87 1.19 -20.04 -0.23
CA SER A 87 1.31 -20.49 1.16
C SER A 87 1.90 -21.90 1.27
N ILE A 88 1.65 -22.76 0.27
CA ILE A 88 2.20 -24.12 0.21
C ILE A 88 3.73 -24.09 -0.07
N GLY A 89 4.22 -23.13 -0.87
CA GLY A 89 5.65 -23.03 -1.21
C GLY A 89 6.56 -22.71 -0.01
N LYS A 90 6.04 -22.02 1.02
CA LYS A 90 6.81 -21.71 2.24
C LYS A 90 7.06 -22.91 3.15
N ALA A 91 6.35 -24.03 2.96
CA ALA A 91 6.59 -25.26 3.71
C ALA A 91 7.86 -26.01 3.26
N ILE A 92 8.39 -25.70 2.07
CA ILE A 92 9.54 -26.42 1.48
C ILE A 92 10.89 -25.76 1.84
N GLU A 93 10.91 -24.51 2.29
CA GLU A 93 12.15 -23.78 2.67
C GLU A 93 12.65 -24.10 4.09
N ARG A 94 12.18 -25.20 4.71
CA ARG A 94 12.50 -25.59 6.09
C ARG A 94 13.12 -26.99 6.22
N VAL A 95 13.88 -27.43 5.21
CA VAL A 95 14.72 -28.63 5.25
C VAL A 95 16.18 -28.25 5.06
#